data_AF-A0A374CBI2-F1
#
_entry.id   AF-A0A374CBI2-F1
#
_cell.length_a   1.000
_cell.length_b   1.000
_cell.length_c   1.000
_cell.angle_alpha   90.00
_cell.angle_beta   90.00
_cell.angle_gamma   90.00
#
_symmetry.space_group_name_H-M   'P 1'
#
loop_
_entity.id
_entity.type
_entity.pdbx_description
1 polymer ?
#
loop_
_entity_poly.entity_id
_entity_poly.type
_entity_poly.pdbx_seq_one_letter_code
_entity_poly.pdbx_strand_id
1 'polypeptide(L)'
;MPCYFATNKNSNNIKNSKKMKRLALVASFCGITITQMMAQNINGEQISDTTLFDKFSKELGEVEVKAHLPQYKKTHEGLLTNVAGTVLSKMGTADDVLKHVPSIVKKKDGYEVVGKGTPIIYINGRKMQDISELDNIKSSDIKSVEVIQNPGAAYDASVNAVIKIKTIKKKGEGFGFDTRSVYWYNKHDNTIQQVNMNYRRPYLGNKRQRPAL
;
A
#
# COMPACT_ATOMS: atom_id res chain seq x y z
N MET A 1 -19.84 7.01 -12.73
CA MET A 1 -20.87 5.99 -13.05
C MET A 1 -21.38 5.38 -11.74
N PRO A 2 -22.67 5.03 -11.64
CA PRO A 2 -23.58 5.65 -10.67
C PRO A 2 -23.89 4.75 -9.46
N CYS A 3 -24.23 5.35 -8.31
CA CYS A 3 -24.93 4.62 -7.24
C CYS A 3 -26.42 4.94 -7.31
N TYR A 4 -27.19 3.86 -7.47
CA TYR A 4 -28.63 3.77 -7.57
C TYR A 4 -29.33 4.26 -6.29
N PHE A 5 -30.37 5.09 -6.45
CA PHE A 5 -31.36 5.37 -5.42
C PHE A 5 -32.50 4.35 -5.52
N ALA A 6 -32.72 3.55 -4.47
CA ALA A 6 -33.96 2.78 -4.32
C ALA A 6 -34.98 3.66 -3.60
N THR A 7 -36.14 3.88 -4.22
CA THR A 7 -37.29 4.55 -3.59
C THR A 7 -38.27 3.47 -3.13
N ASN A 8 -38.66 3.50 -1.84
CA ASN A 8 -39.80 2.72 -1.35
C ASN A 8 -41.03 3.65 -1.34
N LYS A 9 -42.03 3.32 -2.15
CA LYS A 9 -43.33 3.96 -2.17
C LYS A 9 -44.27 3.15 -1.28
N ASN A 10 -44.74 3.74 -0.19
CA ASN A 10 -46.01 3.36 0.40
C ASN A 10 -46.92 4.59 0.45
N SER A 11 -48.02 4.52 -0.29
CA SER A 11 -48.99 5.59 -0.48
C SER A 11 -50.25 5.22 0.28
N ASN A 12 -50.64 6.02 1.27
CA ASN A 12 -52.04 6.15 1.67
C ASN A 12 -52.35 7.60 2.07
N ASN A 13 -53.41 8.11 1.44
CA ASN A 13 -53.87 9.49 1.36
C ASN A 13 -54.41 10.05 2.69
N ILE A 14 -54.40 11.38 2.86
CA ILE A 14 -55.60 12.25 2.89
C ILE A 14 -55.21 13.70 3.27
N LYS A 15 -55.39 14.59 2.27
CA LYS A 15 -55.89 15.98 2.28
C LYS A 15 -55.26 17.09 3.14
N ASN A 16 -54.98 18.18 2.40
CA ASN A 16 -55.17 19.61 2.71
C ASN A 16 -53.98 20.45 3.22
N SER A 17 -53.53 21.30 2.30
CA SER A 17 -53.34 22.75 2.45
C SER A 17 -52.38 23.26 3.54
N LYS A 18 -51.14 23.50 3.13
CA LYS A 18 -50.58 24.86 2.97
C LYS A 18 -49.13 24.73 2.52
N LYS A 19 -48.84 25.33 1.37
CA LYS A 19 -47.54 25.37 0.71
C LYS A 19 -46.57 26.22 1.55
N MET A 20 -45.90 25.63 2.53
CA MET A 20 -44.76 26.27 3.20
C MET A 20 -43.47 25.81 2.52
N LYS A 21 -42.96 26.66 1.63
CA LYS A 21 -41.62 26.51 1.03
C LYS A 21 -40.58 26.64 2.16
N ARG A 22 -40.04 25.51 2.63
CA ARG A 22 -38.89 25.50 3.55
C ARG A 22 -37.61 25.48 2.72
N LEU A 23 -36.92 26.61 2.67
CA LEU A 23 -35.60 26.77 2.05
C LEU A 23 -34.56 26.49 3.14
N ALA A 24 -33.90 25.34 3.08
CA ALA A 24 -32.77 25.02 3.97
C ALA A 24 -31.47 25.20 3.19
N LEU A 25 -30.69 26.22 3.54
CA LEU A 25 -29.34 26.43 3.02
C LEU A 25 -28.36 25.74 3.98
N VAL A 26 -27.77 24.64 3.55
CA VAL A 26 -26.76 23.90 4.33
C VAL A 26 -25.38 24.29 3.80
N ALA A 27 -24.70 25.20 4.51
CA ALA A 27 -23.29 25.45 4.31
C ALA A 27 -22.50 24.49 5.21
N SER A 28 -21.67 23.64 4.60
CA SER A 28 -20.76 22.75 5.32
C SER A 28 -19.35 23.36 5.33
N PHE A 29 -18.93 23.88 6.48
CA PHE A 29 -17.52 24.10 6.77
C PHE A 29 -17.03 22.98 7.68
N CYS A 30 -16.00 22.28 7.21
CA CYS A 30 -15.27 21.29 7.99
C CYS A 30 -14.59 22.01 9.17
N GLY A 31 -15.11 21.82 10.37
CA GLY A 31 -14.53 22.42 11.56
C GLY A 31 -15.37 22.13 12.81
N ILE A 32 -14.74 21.46 13.76
CA ILE A 32 -15.29 21.04 15.05
C ILE A 32 -15.85 22.26 15.79
N THR A 33 -17.18 22.33 16.00
CA THR A 33 -17.80 22.98 17.17
C THR A 33 -19.23 22.45 17.36
N ILE A 34 -19.63 22.26 18.61
CA ILE A 34 -20.96 21.83 19.02
C ILE A 34 -21.94 22.98 18.77
N THR A 35 -22.98 22.76 17.98
CA THR A 35 -24.12 23.68 17.89
C THR A 35 -25.30 23.08 18.65
N GLN A 36 -25.62 23.63 19.82
CA GLN A 36 -26.88 23.37 20.52
C GLN A 36 -28.04 23.89 19.67
N MET A 37 -28.99 23.03 19.32
CA MET A 37 -30.27 23.46 18.75
C MET A 37 -31.23 23.79 19.90
N MET A 38 -31.53 25.07 20.08
CA MET A 38 -32.67 25.51 20.87
C MET A 38 -33.92 25.39 19.99
N ALA A 39 -34.73 24.37 20.21
CA ALA A 39 -36.10 24.34 19.72
C ALA A 39 -37.02 24.79 20.87
N GLN A 40 -37.48 26.04 20.84
CA GLN A 40 -38.60 26.45 21.67
C GLN A 40 -39.90 26.12 20.95
N ASN A 41 -40.69 25.22 21.52
CA ASN A 41 -42.08 25.07 21.16
C ASN A 41 -42.90 25.87 22.18
N ILE A 42 -43.50 26.97 21.71
CA ILE A 42 -44.54 27.71 22.43
C ILE A 42 -45.81 26.87 22.34
N ASN A 43 -46.07 26.06 23.37
CA ASN A 43 -47.39 25.63 23.85
C ASN A 43 -47.14 24.81 25.12
N GLY A 44 -47.48 25.40 26.27
CA GLY A 44 -47.25 24.77 27.57
C GLY A 44 -48.11 23.53 27.75
N GLU A 45 -47.45 22.39 27.95
CA GLU A 45 -47.93 21.31 28.81
C GLU A 45 -46.70 20.48 29.24
N GLN A 46 -46.44 20.48 30.56
CA GLN A 46 -45.44 19.62 31.19
C GLN A 46 -46.01 18.21 31.24
N ILE A 47 -45.38 17.26 30.53
CA ILE A 47 -45.70 15.84 30.70
C ILE A 47 -44.50 15.18 31.36
N SER A 48 -44.77 14.84 32.62
CA SER A 48 -44.07 13.97 33.54
C SER A 48 -43.34 12.81 32.88
N ASP A 49 -42.05 12.74 33.23
CA ASP A 49 -41.37 11.59 33.82
C ASP A 49 -41.75 10.17 33.34
N THR A 50 -40.69 9.42 33.06
CA THR A 50 -40.60 7.97 32.89
C THR A 50 -40.94 7.38 31.52
N THR A 51 -40.05 6.49 31.07
CA THR A 51 -40.22 5.50 29.99
C THR A 51 -39.98 5.94 28.54
N LEU A 52 -38.80 6.48 28.26
CA LEU A 52 -38.22 6.26 26.93
C LEU A 52 -36.69 6.14 27.01
N PHE A 53 -36.23 5.21 27.86
CA PHE A 53 -34.99 4.49 27.57
C PHE A 53 -35.25 3.54 26.39
N ASP A 54 -35.54 4.13 25.22
CA ASP A 54 -35.45 3.39 23.98
C ASP A 54 -33.97 3.06 23.85
N LYS A 55 -33.67 1.78 24.01
CA LYS A 55 -32.32 1.25 23.91
C LYS A 55 -31.81 1.66 22.54
N PHE A 56 -31.04 2.74 22.48
CA PHE A 56 -30.06 2.95 21.43
C PHE A 56 -28.98 1.87 21.61
N SER A 57 -29.36 0.64 21.28
CA SER A 57 -28.46 -0.41 20.85
C SER A 57 -27.90 0.04 19.51
N LYS A 58 -27.01 1.03 19.57
CA LYS A 58 -26.11 1.35 18.49
C LYS A 58 -25.13 0.19 18.50
N GLU A 59 -25.48 -0.87 17.77
CA GLU A 59 -24.52 -1.92 17.43
C GLU A 59 -23.32 -1.18 16.84
N LEU A 60 -22.22 -1.21 17.58
CA LEU A 60 -20.96 -0.65 17.14
C LEU A 60 -20.61 -1.43 15.89
N GLY A 61 -20.68 -0.75 14.73
CA GLY A 61 -20.22 -1.31 13.47
C GLY A 61 -18.86 -1.94 13.71
N GLU A 62 -18.74 -3.18 13.27
CA GLU A 62 -17.57 -4.04 13.40
C GLU A 62 -16.29 -3.21 13.37
N VAL A 63 -15.57 -3.21 14.50
CA VAL A 63 -14.26 -2.55 14.58
C VAL A 63 -13.31 -3.40 13.76
N GLU A 64 -13.19 -3.08 12.47
CA GLU A 64 -12.18 -3.67 11.60
C GLU A 64 -10.81 -3.20 12.10
N VAL A 65 -10.16 -4.02 12.93
CA VAL A 65 -8.78 -3.78 13.36
C VAL A 65 -7.90 -3.99 12.14
N LYS A 66 -7.65 -2.91 11.40
CA LYS A 66 -6.67 -2.90 10.31
C LYS A 66 -5.27 -2.99 10.93
N ALA A 67 -4.76 -4.21 11.01
CA ALA A 67 -3.38 -4.45 11.42
C ALA A 67 -2.43 -3.82 10.40
N HIS A 68 -1.71 -2.77 10.80
CA HIS A 68 -0.66 -2.20 9.98
C HIS A 68 0.58 -3.08 10.05
N LEU A 69 0.99 -3.61 8.90
CA LEU A 69 2.20 -4.41 8.81
C LEU A 69 3.42 -3.51 9.09
N PRO A 70 4.29 -3.86 10.06
CA PRO A 70 5.45 -3.04 10.38
C PRO A 70 6.35 -2.92 9.16
N GLN A 71 6.65 -1.67 8.76
CA GLN A 71 7.46 -1.38 7.58
C GLN A 71 8.93 -1.70 7.80
N TYR A 72 9.40 -1.65 9.04
CA TYR A 72 10.79 -1.90 9.43
C TYR A 72 10.84 -2.91 10.57
N LYS A 73 11.75 -3.88 10.46
CA LYS A 73 12.01 -4.89 11.47
C LYS A 73 13.51 -5.02 11.65
N LYS A 74 14.01 -4.82 12.87
CA LYS A 74 15.41 -5.10 13.19
C LYS A 74 15.65 -6.62 13.18
N THR A 75 16.68 -7.05 12.48
CA THR A 75 17.19 -8.44 12.50
C THR A 75 18.47 -8.48 13.34
N HIS A 76 19.00 -9.69 13.59
CA HIS A 76 20.23 -9.84 14.39
C HIS A 76 21.43 -9.13 13.75
N GLU A 77 21.51 -9.17 12.42
CA GLU A 77 22.65 -8.67 11.65
C GLU A 77 22.38 -7.30 10.97
N GLY A 78 21.17 -6.75 11.11
CA GLY A 78 20.81 -5.48 10.48
C GLY A 78 19.32 -5.13 10.48
N LEU A 79 18.80 -4.70 9.34
CA LEU A 79 17.46 -4.14 9.19
C LEU A 79 16.71 -4.73 7.99
N LEU A 80 15.51 -5.23 8.24
CA LEU A 80 14.56 -5.69 7.22
C LEU A 80 13.49 -4.64 7.00
N THR A 81 13.42 -4.10 5.79
CA THR A 81 12.38 -3.19 5.32
C THR A 81 11.38 -3.93 4.45
N ASN A 82 10.11 -3.89 4.85
CA ASN A 82 9.02 -4.48 4.10
C ASN A 82 8.48 -3.46 3.08
N VAL A 83 8.47 -3.86 1.80
CA VAL A 83 8.09 -2.99 0.69
C VAL A 83 6.67 -3.31 0.23
N ALA A 84 6.31 -4.59 0.21
CA ALA A 84 4.97 -5.02 -0.17
C ALA A 84 3.92 -4.47 0.80
N GLY A 85 2.87 -3.84 0.26
CA GLY A 85 1.77 -3.28 1.05
C GLY A 85 2.09 -1.93 1.72
N THR A 86 3.25 -1.32 1.44
CA THR A 86 3.64 -0.01 1.98
C THR A 86 3.70 1.04 0.87
N VAL A 87 3.90 2.31 1.24
CA VAL A 87 4.09 3.41 0.27
C VAL A 87 5.30 3.15 -0.63
N LEU A 88 6.31 2.42 -0.12
CA LEU A 88 7.50 2.07 -0.88
C LEU A 88 7.19 1.24 -2.15
N SER A 89 6.15 0.41 -2.12
CA SER A 89 5.72 -0.36 -3.30
C SER A 89 5.26 0.50 -4.48
N LYS A 90 4.92 1.78 -4.25
CA LYS A 90 4.38 2.69 -5.26
C LYS A 90 5.40 3.69 -5.83
N MET A 91 6.66 3.61 -5.40
CA MET A 91 7.67 4.63 -5.76
C MET A 91 8.24 4.48 -7.17
N GLY A 92 8.01 3.35 -7.84
CA GLY A 92 8.40 3.14 -9.24
C GLY A 92 9.40 2.00 -9.37
N THR A 93 10.68 2.25 -9.07
CA THR A 93 11.78 1.29 -9.28
C THR A 93 12.42 0.82 -7.98
N ALA A 94 13.25 -0.22 -8.06
CA ALA A 94 14.06 -0.65 -6.91
C ALA A 94 15.11 0.41 -6.52
N ASP A 95 15.68 1.14 -7.48
CA ASP A 95 16.60 2.26 -7.21
C ASP A 95 15.93 3.32 -6.33
N ASP A 96 14.67 3.67 -6.63
CA ASP A 96 13.90 4.60 -5.83
C ASP A 96 13.58 4.04 -4.43
N VAL A 97 13.27 2.74 -4.33
CA VAL A 97 13.08 2.08 -3.03
C VAL A 97 14.32 2.15 -2.17
N LEU A 98 15.51 1.87 -2.72
CA LEU A 98 16.76 1.87 -1.96
C LEU A 98 17.13 3.25 -1.41
N LYS A 99 16.81 4.34 -2.12
CA LYS A 99 17.02 5.72 -1.62
C LYS A 99 16.24 6.04 -0.35
N HIS A 100 15.10 5.37 -0.15
CA HIS A 100 14.24 5.58 1.01
C HIS A 100 14.45 4.53 2.11
N VAL A 101 15.29 3.53 1.88
CA VAL A 101 15.65 2.56 2.92
C VAL A 101 16.65 3.22 3.88
N PRO A 102 16.36 3.26 5.19
CA PRO A 102 17.28 3.81 6.16
C PRO A 102 18.57 2.97 6.19
N SER A 103 19.70 3.63 6.43
CA SER A 103 21.06 3.06 6.39
C SER A 103 21.67 2.89 4.99
N ILE A 104 20.94 3.17 3.90
CA ILE A 104 21.48 3.17 2.54
C ILE A 104 21.62 4.61 2.06
N VAL A 105 22.76 4.93 1.46
CA VAL A 105 23.03 6.23 0.83
C VAL A 105 23.43 5.99 -0.62
N LYS A 106 22.84 6.75 -1.53
CA LYS A 106 23.23 6.74 -2.95
C LYS A 106 24.45 7.64 -3.15
N LYS A 107 25.55 7.07 -3.62
CA LYS A 107 26.74 7.78 -4.11
C LYS A 107 26.67 7.91 -5.64
N LYS A 108 27.60 8.66 -6.23
CA LYS A 108 27.66 8.91 -7.67
C LYS A 108 27.78 7.61 -8.50
N ASP A 109 28.58 6.67 -8.02
CA ASP A 109 28.92 5.43 -8.73
C ASP A 109 28.32 4.17 -8.09
N GLY A 110 27.44 4.30 -7.10
CA GLY A 110 26.85 3.15 -6.43
C GLY A 110 26.15 3.45 -5.11
N TYR A 111 26.07 2.44 -4.25
CA TYR A 111 25.44 2.52 -2.95
C TYR A 111 26.46 2.38 -1.83
N GLU A 112 26.19 3.02 -0.70
CA GLU A 112 26.95 2.86 0.53
C GLU A 112 26.01 2.56 1.68
N VAL A 113 26.43 1.66 2.57
CA VAL A 113 25.77 1.47 3.86
C VAL A 113 26.48 2.36 4.88
N VAL A 114 25.69 3.16 5.61
CA VAL A 114 26.19 4.12 6.59
C VAL A 114 27.10 3.41 7.60
N GLY A 115 28.35 3.88 7.71
CA GLY A 115 29.35 3.33 8.64
C GLY A 115 29.95 1.98 8.25
N LYS A 116 29.59 1.41 7.09
CA LYS A 116 30.11 0.12 6.59
C LYS A 116 30.75 0.20 5.21
N GLY A 117 30.49 1.24 4.43
CA GLY A 117 31.07 1.41 3.10
C GLY A 117 30.26 0.70 2.01
N THR A 118 30.93 0.35 0.90
CA THR A 118 30.29 -0.22 -0.29
C THR A 118 29.76 -1.64 -0.01
N PRO A 119 28.44 -1.89 -0.15
CA PRO A 119 27.84 -3.19 0.06
C PRO A 119 27.86 -4.04 -1.22
N ILE A 120 27.70 -5.35 -1.06
CA ILE A 120 27.34 -6.25 -2.17
C ILE A 120 25.81 -6.41 -2.20
N ILE A 121 25.21 -6.23 -3.38
CA ILE A 121 23.76 -6.34 -3.56
C ILE A 121 23.41 -7.71 -4.16
N TYR A 122 22.45 -8.38 -3.53
CA TYR A 122 21.86 -9.63 -4.01
C TYR A 122 20.40 -9.41 -4.37
N ILE A 123 20.02 -9.85 -5.57
CA ILE A 123 18.63 -9.89 -6.02
C ILE A 123 18.21 -11.36 -6.07
N ASN A 124 17.22 -11.74 -5.28
CA ASN A 124 16.71 -13.12 -5.23
C ASN A 124 17.80 -14.18 -4.99
N GLY A 125 18.82 -13.84 -4.21
CA GLY A 125 19.96 -14.72 -3.89
C GLY A 125 21.09 -14.74 -4.93
N ARG A 126 20.96 -13.99 -6.03
CA ARG A 126 22.03 -13.80 -7.02
C ARG A 126 22.72 -12.48 -6.81
N LYS A 127 24.06 -12.47 -6.90
CA LYS A 127 24.84 -11.23 -6.91
C LYS A 127 24.45 -10.40 -8.14
N MET A 128 24.13 -9.14 -7.91
CA MET A 128 23.89 -8.17 -8.97
C MET A 128 25.18 -7.95 -9.76
N GLN A 129 25.08 -7.90 -11.09
CA GLN A 129 26.21 -7.58 -11.97
C GLN A 129 26.21 -6.08 -12.27
N ASP A 130 25.05 -5.54 -12.62
CA ASP A 130 24.92 -4.14 -13.06
C ASP A 130 23.91 -3.35 -12.22
N ILE A 131 24.24 -2.06 -11.96
CA ILE A 131 23.36 -1.14 -11.23
C ILE A 131 22.00 -0.95 -11.93
N SER A 132 21.98 -1.03 -13.26
CA SER A 132 20.77 -0.90 -14.09
C SER A 132 19.76 -2.03 -13.86
N GLU A 133 20.17 -3.15 -13.25
CA GLU A 133 19.23 -4.20 -12.83
C GLU A 133 18.20 -3.68 -11.82
N LEU A 134 18.55 -2.68 -11.00
CA LEU A 134 17.63 -2.06 -10.04
C LEU A 134 16.53 -1.25 -10.73
N ASP A 135 16.86 -0.60 -11.84
CA ASP A 135 15.89 0.19 -12.62
C ASP A 135 14.87 -0.70 -13.34
N ASN A 136 15.28 -1.92 -13.69
CA ASN A 136 14.42 -2.90 -14.34
C ASN A 136 13.42 -3.56 -13.37
N ILE A 137 13.70 -3.54 -12.07
CA ILE A 137 12.82 -4.10 -11.04
C ILE A 137 11.82 -3.04 -10.59
N LYS A 138 10.53 -3.32 -10.78
CA LYS A 138 9.45 -2.45 -10.30
C LYS A 138 9.35 -2.55 -8.77
N SER A 139 9.09 -1.43 -8.11
CA SER A 139 8.87 -1.36 -6.66
C SER A 139 7.70 -2.25 -6.20
N SER A 140 6.68 -2.42 -7.06
CA SER A 140 5.52 -3.28 -6.79
C SER A 140 5.88 -4.77 -6.71
N ASP A 141 6.94 -5.17 -7.40
CA ASP A 141 7.41 -6.56 -7.43
C ASP A 141 8.38 -6.86 -6.28
N ILE A 142 8.73 -5.88 -5.46
CA ILE A 142 9.64 -6.06 -4.32
C ILE A 142 8.83 -6.47 -3.10
N LYS A 143 9.21 -7.60 -2.51
CA LYS A 143 8.64 -8.07 -1.24
C LYS A 143 9.28 -7.32 -0.08
N SER A 144 10.61 -7.39 0.01
CA SER A 144 11.36 -6.82 1.12
C SER A 144 12.81 -6.54 0.73
N VAL A 145 13.40 -5.53 1.36
CA VAL A 145 14.82 -5.21 1.27
C VAL A 145 15.43 -5.42 2.65
N GLU A 146 16.50 -6.20 2.72
CA GLU A 146 17.22 -6.50 3.96
C GLU A 146 18.63 -5.95 3.86
N VAL A 147 19.02 -5.12 4.81
CA VAL A 147 20.36 -4.54 4.92
C VAL A 147 21.07 -5.27 6.05
N ILE A 148 22.14 -5.98 5.72
CA ILE A 148 23.00 -6.70 6.64
C ILE A 148 24.24 -5.84 6.83
N GLN A 149 24.39 -5.26 8.02
CA GLN A 149 25.50 -4.37 8.35
C GLN A 149 26.72 -5.15 8.88
N ASN A 150 26.47 -6.31 9.48
CA ASN A 150 27.49 -7.19 10.01
C ASN A 150 27.31 -8.58 9.39
N PRO A 151 27.89 -8.85 8.21
CA PRO A 151 27.82 -10.17 7.63
C PRO A 151 28.53 -11.19 8.55
N GLY A 152 27.82 -12.26 8.91
CA GLY A 152 28.41 -13.39 9.62
C GLY A 152 29.27 -14.28 8.72
N ALA A 153 29.61 -15.48 9.19
CA ALA A 153 30.47 -16.46 8.51
C ALA A 153 29.94 -16.96 7.14
N ALA A 154 28.73 -16.58 6.74
CA ALA A 154 28.15 -16.91 5.44
C ALA A 154 28.75 -16.10 4.27
N TYR A 155 29.55 -15.06 4.54
CA TYR A 155 30.20 -14.22 3.53
C TYR A 155 31.70 -14.13 3.75
N ASP A 156 32.42 -13.74 2.69
CA ASP A 156 33.84 -13.46 2.74
C ASP A 156 34.13 -12.27 3.67
N ALA A 157 35.23 -12.34 4.43
CA ALA A 157 35.67 -11.28 5.35
C ALA A 157 35.94 -9.94 4.64
N SER A 158 36.14 -9.96 3.33
CA SER A 158 36.31 -8.77 2.48
C SER A 158 34.99 -7.98 2.30
N VAL A 159 33.85 -8.57 2.65
CA VAL A 159 32.52 -7.97 2.47
C VAL A 159 32.13 -7.19 3.71
N ASN A 160 32.07 -5.86 3.60
CA ASN A 160 31.71 -5.01 4.74
C ASN A 160 30.20 -4.96 5.03
N ALA A 161 29.37 -5.05 4.00
CA ALA A 161 27.92 -5.02 4.12
C ALA A 161 27.24 -5.75 2.96
N VAL A 162 26.02 -6.23 3.18
CA VAL A 162 25.24 -6.96 2.18
C VAL A 162 23.80 -6.44 2.12
N ILE A 163 23.31 -6.14 0.92
CA ILE A 163 21.91 -5.78 0.69
C ILE A 163 21.23 -6.95 -0.02
N LYS A 164 20.12 -7.46 0.52
CA LYS A 164 19.31 -8.50 -0.11
C LYS A 164 17.96 -7.92 -0.51
N ILE A 165 17.66 -8.03 -1.80
CA ILE A 165 16.37 -7.66 -2.38
C ILE A 165 15.63 -8.96 -2.67
N LYS A 166 14.46 -9.14 -2.05
CA LYS A 166 13.56 -10.27 -2.33
C LYS A 166 12.38 -9.76 -3.12
N THR A 167 12.13 -10.35 -4.29
CA THR A 167 10.93 -10.04 -5.09
C THR A 167 9.77 -10.96 -4.73
N ILE A 168 8.56 -10.50 -5.05
CA ILE A 168 7.35 -11.31 -4.97
C ILE A 168 7.43 -12.38 -6.08
N LYS A 169 7.21 -13.63 -5.70
CA LYS A 169 7.12 -14.72 -6.68
C LYS A 169 5.79 -14.58 -7.42
N LYS A 170 5.83 -14.14 -8.69
CA LYS A 170 4.65 -14.13 -9.56
C LYS A 170 4.19 -15.58 -9.77
N LYS A 171 2.96 -15.89 -9.38
CA LYS A 171 2.32 -17.21 -9.60
C LYS A 171 1.68 -17.18 -10.99
N GLY A 172 2.02 -18.14 -11.84
CA GLY A 172 1.46 -18.24 -13.19
C GLY A 172 2.51 -18.60 -14.25
N GLU A 173 2.07 -19.35 -15.24
CA GLU A 173 2.85 -19.77 -16.41
C GLU A 173 2.52 -18.87 -17.61
N GLY A 174 3.43 -18.77 -18.57
CA GLY A 174 3.20 -18.03 -19.81
C GLY A 174 3.96 -16.70 -19.92
N PHE A 175 3.48 -15.86 -20.83
CA PHE A 175 4.11 -14.59 -21.21
C PHE A 175 3.66 -13.45 -20.27
N GLY A 176 4.61 -12.68 -19.76
CA GLY A 176 4.41 -11.47 -18.99
C GLY A 176 5.00 -10.28 -19.73
N PHE A 177 4.26 -9.18 -19.77
CA PHE A 177 4.65 -7.92 -20.39
C PHE A 177 4.44 -6.79 -19.40
N ASP A 178 5.39 -5.88 -19.30
CA ASP A 178 5.42 -4.78 -18.35
C ASP A 178 5.95 -3.52 -19.06
N THR A 179 5.11 -2.51 -19.26
CA THR A 179 5.52 -1.21 -19.82
C THR A 179 5.67 -0.15 -18.73
N ARG A 180 6.60 0.79 -18.90
CA ARG A 180 6.81 1.96 -18.05
C ARG A 180 7.12 3.18 -18.92
N SER A 181 6.40 4.27 -18.70
CA SER A 181 6.70 5.57 -19.31
C SER A 181 6.76 6.61 -18.20
N VAL A 182 7.85 7.37 -18.12
CA VAL A 182 8.04 8.44 -17.14
C VAL A 182 8.40 9.71 -17.89
N TYR A 183 7.67 10.79 -17.59
CA TYR A 183 7.87 12.10 -18.19
C TYR A 183 8.20 13.11 -17.07
N TRP A 184 9.33 13.81 -17.20
CA TRP A 184 9.79 14.79 -16.22
C TRP A 184 9.69 16.20 -16.79
N TYR A 185 8.92 17.08 -16.13
CA TYR A 185 8.85 18.51 -16.47
C TYR A 185 9.93 19.27 -15.71
N ASN A 186 11.15 19.31 -16.25
CA ASN A 186 12.27 20.10 -15.76
C ASN A 186 12.83 20.95 -16.91
N LYS A 187 13.79 21.84 -16.65
CA LYS A 187 14.45 22.68 -17.67
C LYS A 187 15.05 21.90 -18.87
N HIS A 188 15.20 20.58 -18.72
CA HIS A 188 15.46 19.65 -19.81
C HIS A 188 14.37 18.57 -19.78
N ASP A 189 13.66 18.39 -20.89
CA ASP A 189 12.67 17.32 -21.04
C ASP A 189 13.38 15.98 -20.94
N ASN A 190 13.03 15.17 -19.94
CA ASN A 190 13.57 13.82 -19.80
C ASN A 190 12.40 12.84 -19.87
N THR A 191 12.49 11.88 -20.79
CA THR A 191 11.46 10.85 -21.00
C THR A 191 12.10 9.48 -20.95
N ILE A 192 11.60 8.61 -20.06
CA ILE A 192 12.05 7.22 -19.95
C ILE A 192 10.91 6.33 -20.41
N GLN A 193 11.13 5.55 -21.46
CA GLN A 193 10.21 4.51 -21.92
C GLN A 193 10.91 3.15 -21.80
N GLN A 194 10.26 2.21 -21.12
CA GLN A 194 10.80 0.87 -20.90
C GLN A 194 9.70 -0.16 -21.16
N VAL A 195 10.10 -1.23 -21.84
CA VAL A 195 9.23 -2.36 -22.16
C VAL A 195 9.94 -3.63 -21.73
N ASN A 196 9.37 -4.32 -20.76
CA ASN A 196 9.90 -5.54 -20.18
C ASN A 196 9.03 -6.72 -20.61
N MET A 197 9.66 -7.78 -21.12
CA MET A 197 8.99 -9.01 -21.55
C MET A 197 9.61 -10.19 -20.83
N ASN A 198 8.78 -11.15 -20.40
CA ASN A 198 9.22 -12.33 -19.67
C ASN A 198 8.38 -13.54 -20.12
N TYR A 199 8.99 -14.71 -20.25
CA TYR A 199 8.26 -15.94 -20.57
C TYR A 199 8.62 -17.03 -19.56
N ARG A 200 7.60 -17.59 -18.90
CA ARG A 200 7.77 -18.67 -17.90
C ARG A 200 7.26 -19.98 -18.50
N ARG A 201 8.19 -20.93 -18.68
CA ARG A 201 7.87 -22.28 -19.15
C ARG A 201 7.19 -23.09 -18.04
N PRO A 202 6.17 -23.90 -18.37
CA PRO A 202 5.56 -24.81 -17.42
C PRO A 202 6.56 -25.88 -16.97
N TYR A 203 6.46 -26.28 -15.71
CA TYR A 203 7.26 -27.39 -15.18
C TYR A 203 6.67 -28.71 -15.67
N LEU A 204 7.20 -29.25 -16.76
CA LEU A 204 6.87 -30.60 -17.22
C LEU A 204 7.50 -31.60 -16.25
N GLY A 205 6.72 -32.05 -15.27
CA GLY A 205 7.12 -33.08 -14.32
C GLY A 205 7.62 -34.32 -15.07
N ASN A 206 8.85 -34.71 -14.79
CA ASN A 206 9.47 -35.87 -15.41
C ASN A 206 8.79 -37.14 -14.89
N LYS A 207 7.71 -37.59 -15.52
CA LYS A 207 7.14 -38.92 -15.32
C LYS A 207 8.11 -39.94 -15.90
N ARG A 208 9.19 -40.23 -15.17
CA ARG A 208 9.94 -41.47 -15.40
C ARG A 208 8.95 -42.61 -15.21
N GLN A 209 8.56 -43.25 -16.32
CA GLN A 209 7.82 -44.49 -16.31
C GLN A 209 8.56 -45.45 -15.38
N ARG A 210 7.92 -45.86 -14.29
CA ARG A 210 8.37 -47.03 -13.56
C ARG A 210 8.07 -48.21 -14.50
N PRO A 211 9.06 -48.98 -14.97
CA PRO A 211 8.74 -50.22 -15.65
C PRO A 211 8.01 -51.10 -14.63
N ALA A 212 6.86 -51.63 -15.04
CA ALA A 212 6.22 -52.69 -14.31
C ALA A 212 7.10 -53.93 -14.44
N LEU A 213 7.69 -54.36 -13.34
CA LEU A 213 8.13 -55.74 -13.10
C LEU A 213 7.72 -56.10 -11.67
#